data_AF-A0A925DXM9-F1
#
_entry.id   AF-A0A925DXM9-F1
#
_cell.length_a   1.000
_cell.length_b   1.000
_cell.length_c   1.000
_cell.angle_alpha   90.00
_cell.angle_beta   90.00
_cell.angle_gamma   90.00
#
_symmetry.space_group_name_H-M   'P 1'
#
loop_
_entity.id
_entity.type
_entity.pdbx_description
1 polymer ?
#
loop_
_entity_poly.entity_id
_entity_poly.type
_entity_poly.pdbx_seq_one_letter_code
_entity_poly.pdbx_strand_id
1 'polypeptide(L)'
;MHHCAERLYTYGAFYFSPVDMIGWTVLGTICFSFITGLPAQSVTILLLVTNFFSIFQHANLKTPVWLGYIIQRPESHAVHHAKGVHASNYSDLPLFDILFKTFRNPSRYVKETGFYHRASARIKDMLLFKDVEKA
;
A
#
# COMPACT_ATOMS: atom_id res chain seq x y z
N MET A 1 10.58 -0.67 3.53
CA MET A 1 10.18 -1.85 4.34
C MET A 1 8.93 -2.52 3.76
N HIS A 2 7.84 -1.78 3.57
CA HIS A 2 6.55 -2.30 3.11
C HIS A 2 6.59 -3.35 1.97
N HIS A 3 7.26 -3.03 0.86
CA HIS A 3 7.30 -3.91 -0.31
C HIS A 3 8.29 -5.08 -0.23
N CYS A 4 9.12 -5.19 0.81
CA CYS A 4 10.08 -6.30 0.90
C CYS A 4 9.47 -7.59 1.47
N ALA A 5 8.26 -7.52 2.06
CA ALA A 5 7.59 -8.65 2.67
C ALA A 5 7.26 -9.77 1.66
N GLU A 6 7.70 -11.00 1.93
CA GLU A 6 7.44 -12.15 1.03
C GLU A 6 6.00 -12.66 1.11
N ARG A 7 5.18 -12.09 1.99
CA ARG A 7 3.78 -12.42 2.14
C ARG A 7 2.97 -11.15 2.39
N LEU A 8 1.83 -11.08 1.72
CA LEU A 8 0.81 -10.07 1.96
C LEU A 8 -0.23 -10.59 2.97
N TYR A 9 -0.53 -9.74 3.95
CA TYR A 9 -1.53 -9.94 5.00
C TYR A 9 -1.84 -8.60 5.65
N THR A 10 -2.94 -8.52 6.38
CA THR A 10 -3.46 -7.27 6.95
C THR A 10 -2.46 -6.51 7.83
N TYR A 11 -1.67 -7.19 8.66
CA TYR A 11 -0.62 -6.51 9.45
C TYR A 11 0.49 -5.91 8.56
N GLY A 12 0.75 -6.48 7.38
CA GLY A 12 1.71 -5.96 6.41
C GLY A 12 1.31 -4.60 5.84
N ALA A 13 0.02 -4.23 5.91
CA ALA A 13 -0.48 -2.90 5.55
C ALA A 13 0.21 -1.77 6.33
N PHE A 14 0.76 -2.08 7.52
CA PHE A 14 1.42 -1.12 8.40
C PHE A 14 2.93 -1.39 8.56
N TYR A 15 3.52 -2.20 7.67
CA TYR A 15 4.93 -2.53 7.73
C TYR A 15 5.82 -1.39 7.20
N PHE A 16 5.97 -0.36 8.01
CA PHE A 16 6.67 0.88 7.69
C PHE A 16 7.83 1.14 8.65
N SER A 17 8.81 1.94 8.22
CA SER A 17 9.81 2.46 9.15
C SER A 17 9.20 3.57 10.03
N PRO A 18 9.79 3.87 11.20
CA PRO A 18 9.36 5.02 11.99
C PRO A 18 9.36 6.35 11.22
N VAL A 19 10.32 6.51 10.30
CA VAL A 19 10.43 7.73 9.49
C VAL A 19 9.30 7.82 8.46
N ASP A 20 8.94 6.71 7.81
CA ASP A 20 7.77 6.65 6.93
C ASP A 20 6.50 7.06 7.70
N MET A 21 6.30 6.52 8.91
CA MET A 21 5.12 6.82 9.73
C MET A 21 5.05 8.28 10.16
N ILE A 22 6.19 8.88 10.53
CA ILE A 22 6.27 10.32 10.85
C ILE A 22 5.93 11.14 9.61
N GLY A 23 6.55 10.85 8.46
CA GLY A 23 6.28 11.55 7.21
C GLY A 23 4.81 11.50 6.84
N TRP A 24 4.18 10.32 6.96
CA TRP A 24 2.77 10.12 6.63
C TRP A 24 1.84 10.91 7.55
N THR A 25 2.11 10.90 8.85
CA THR A 25 1.31 11.62 9.85
C THR A 25 1.46 13.14 9.71
N VAL A 26 2.69 13.62 9.55
CA VAL A 26 3.00 15.05 9.46
C VAL A 26 2.43 15.65 8.18
N LEU A 27 2.66 15.00 7.03
CA LEU A 27 2.17 15.48 5.75
C LEU A 27 0.64 15.57 5.74
N GLY A 28 -0.05 14.52 6.17
CA GLY A 28 -1.51 14.52 6.26
C GLY A 28 -2.04 15.63 7.17
N THR A 29 -1.42 15.83 8.33
CA THR A 29 -1.81 16.89 9.28
C THR A 29 -1.60 18.28 8.68
N ILE A 30 -0.45 18.54 8.05
CA ILE A 30 -0.18 19.83 7.40
C ILE A 30 -1.19 20.10 6.29
N CYS A 31 -1.39 19.14 5.38
CA CYS A 31 -2.30 19.31 4.27
C CYS A 31 -3.75 19.51 4.73
N PHE A 32 -4.27 18.61 5.56
CA PHE A 32 -5.70 18.60 5.88
C PHE A 32 -6.08 19.58 7.00
N SER A 33 -5.27 19.70 8.05
CA SER A 33 -5.59 20.58 9.17
C SER A 33 -5.09 22.00 8.96
N PHE A 34 -3.82 22.19 8.55
CA PHE A 34 -3.24 23.53 8.47
C PHE A 34 -3.51 24.25 7.16
N ILE A 35 -3.32 23.58 6.02
CA ILE A 35 -3.49 24.21 4.69
C ILE A 35 -4.98 24.31 4.35
N THR A 36 -5.73 23.21 4.42
CA THR A 36 -7.16 23.23 4.06
C THR A 36 -8.08 23.64 5.20
N GLY A 37 -7.62 23.65 6.46
CA GLY A 37 -8.43 24.08 7.60
C GLY A 37 -9.58 23.13 7.96
N LEU A 38 -9.47 21.83 7.66
CA LEU A 38 -10.55 20.88 7.93
C LEU A 38 -10.76 20.69 9.44
N PRO A 39 -12.01 20.59 9.91
CA PRO A 39 -12.27 20.29 11.31
C PRO A 39 -11.79 18.87 11.66
N ALA A 40 -11.43 18.66 12.92
CA ALA A 40 -10.84 17.41 13.40
C ALA A 40 -11.67 16.18 13.02
N GLN A 41 -13.01 16.28 13.10
CA GLN A 41 -13.93 15.20 12.74
C GLN A 41 -13.78 14.76 11.27
N SER A 42 -13.62 15.71 10.34
CA SER A 42 -13.44 15.41 8.92
C SER A 42 -12.10 14.72 8.66
N VAL A 43 -11.03 15.19 9.33
CA VAL A 43 -9.70 14.56 9.23
C VAL A 43 -9.74 13.15 9.81
N THR A 44 -10.42 12.93 10.93
CA THR A 44 -10.61 11.59 11.51
C THR A 44 -11.33 10.66 10.55
N ILE A 45 -12.43 11.09 9.93
CA ILE A 45 -13.16 10.28 8.94
C ILE A 45 -12.24 9.90 7.79
N LEU A 46 -11.50 10.87 7.24
CA LEU A 46 -10.55 10.62 6.15
C LEU A 46 -9.51 9.57 6.54
N LEU A 47 -8.90 9.69 7.72
CA LEU A 47 -7.92 8.73 8.24
C LEU A 47 -8.51 7.33 8.42
N LEU A 48 -9.75 7.21 8.88
CA LEU A 48 -10.41 5.92 9.04
C LEU A 48 -10.71 5.26 7.69
N VAL A 49 -11.15 6.06 6.70
CA VAL A 49 -11.44 5.57 5.34
C VAL A 49 -10.15 5.11 4.63
N THR A 50 -9.08 5.90 4.70
CA THR A 50 -7.79 5.52 4.07
C THR A 50 -7.17 4.31 4.75
N ASN A 51 -7.26 4.20 6.08
CA ASN A 51 -6.84 3.00 6.80
C ASN A 51 -7.67 1.78 6.41
N PHE A 52 -8.99 1.93 6.24
CA PHE A 52 -9.83 0.85 5.74
C PHE A 52 -9.37 0.36 4.37
N PHE A 53 -9.08 1.26 3.41
CA PHE A 53 -8.57 0.87 2.10
C PHE A 53 -7.23 0.15 2.18
N SER A 54 -6.29 0.70 2.97
CA SER A 54 -4.97 0.08 3.19
C SER A 54 -5.08 -1.35 3.77
N ILE A 55 -5.96 -1.54 4.75
CA ILE A 55 -6.22 -2.87 5.33
C ILE A 55 -6.91 -3.78 4.32
N PHE A 56 -7.94 -3.29 3.63
CA PHE A 56 -8.75 -4.07 2.70
C PHE A 56 -7.89 -4.62 1.55
N GLN A 57 -7.03 -3.80 0.95
CA GLN A 57 -6.17 -4.22 -0.15
C GLN A 57 -5.04 -5.18 0.28
N HIS A 58 -4.74 -5.27 1.58
CA HIS A 58 -3.83 -6.27 2.15
C HIS A 58 -4.54 -7.51 2.72
N ALA A 59 -5.88 -7.52 2.71
CA ALA A 59 -6.64 -8.61 3.28
C ALA A 59 -6.48 -9.88 2.44
N ASN A 60 -6.36 -11.04 3.10
CA ASN A 60 -6.29 -12.32 2.42
C ASN A 60 -7.71 -12.82 2.04
N LEU A 61 -8.40 -12.07 1.20
CA LEU A 61 -9.77 -12.31 0.76
C LEU A 61 -9.83 -12.52 -0.75
N LYS A 62 -10.72 -13.41 -1.20
CA LYS A 62 -11.10 -13.51 -2.61
C LYS A 62 -12.22 -12.51 -2.89
N THR A 63 -12.04 -11.65 -3.89
CA THR A 63 -13.00 -10.60 -4.21
C THR A 63 -13.47 -10.68 -5.66
N PRO A 64 -14.71 -10.26 -5.97
CA PRO A 64 -15.22 -10.29 -7.34
C PRO A 64 -14.52 -9.24 -8.22
N VAL A 65 -14.27 -9.57 -9.49
CA VAL A 65 -13.46 -8.73 -10.40
C VAL A 65 -14.04 -7.33 -10.61
N TRP A 66 -15.36 -7.20 -10.66
CA TRP A 66 -16.03 -5.92 -10.87
C TRP A 66 -15.72 -4.91 -9.75
N LEU A 67 -15.43 -5.37 -8.53
CA LEU A 67 -15.12 -4.50 -7.39
C LEU A 67 -13.85 -3.69 -7.64
N GLY A 68 -12.92 -4.23 -8.43
CA GLY A 68 -11.66 -3.60 -8.78
C GLY A 68 -11.78 -2.33 -9.62
N TYR A 69 -12.98 -2.00 -10.11
CA TYR A 69 -13.25 -0.74 -10.80
C TYR A 69 -13.74 0.36 -9.85
N ILE A 70 -13.96 0.03 -8.56
CA ILE A 70 -14.48 0.95 -7.54
C ILE A 70 -13.43 1.17 -6.43
N ILE A 71 -12.84 0.09 -5.94
CA ILE A 71 -11.84 0.06 -4.85
C ILE A 71 -10.72 -0.92 -5.23
N GLN A 72 -9.49 -0.63 -4.82
CA GLN A 72 -8.38 -1.54 -5.06
C GLN A 72 -8.55 -2.86 -4.30
N ARG A 73 -8.57 -3.97 -5.05
CA ARG A 73 -8.76 -5.33 -4.53
C ARG A 73 -7.47 -5.91 -3.97
N PRO A 74 -7.52 -6.89 -3.05
CA PRO A 74 -6.36 -7.70 -2.69
C PRO A 74 -5.60 -8.26 -3.87
N GLU A 75 -6.30 -8.78 -4.87
CA GLU A 75 -5.68 -9.36 -6.07
C GLU A 75 -4.98 -8.31 -6.94
N SER A 76 -5.50 -7.08 -6.98
CA SER A 76 -4.86 -5.95 -7.68
C SER A 76 -3.63 -5.47 -6.91
N HIS A 77 -3.74 -5.30 -5.60
CA HIS A 77 -2.63 -4.87 -4.75
C HIS A 77 -1.51 -5.93 -4.67
N ALA A 78 -1.85 -7.20 -4.82
CA ALA A 78 -0.86 -8.26 -4.97
C ALA A 78 0.03 -8.09 -6.22
N VAL A 79 -0.48 -7.47 -7.29
CA VAL A 79 0.33 -7.09 -8.46
C VAL A 79 1.29 -5.97 -8.11
N HIS A 80 0.86 -5.01 -7.28
CA HIS A 80 1.71 -3.92 -6.81
C HIS A 80 2.89 -4.42 -5.98
N HIS A 81 2.69 -5.47 -5.17
CA HIS A 81 3.75 -6.13 -4.39
C HIS A 81 4.44 -7.29 -5.13
N ALA A 82 4.06 -7.57 -6.37
CA ALA A 82 4.55 -8.74 -7.08
C ALA A 82 6.06 -8.68 -7.25
N LYS A 83 6.73 -9.82 -7.05
CA LYS A 83 8.18 -9.90 -7.18
C LYS A 83 8.64 -9.49 -8.58
N GLY A 84 9.60 -8.57 -8.66
CA GLY A 84 10.12 -8.04 -9.92
C GLY A 84 9.16 -7.09 -10.65
N VAL A 85 8.03 -6.73 -10.03
CA VAL A 85 7.10 -5.71 -10.52
C VAL A 85 7.24 -4.48 -9.64
N HIS A 86 7.53 -3.35 -10.27
CA HIS A 86 7.72 -2.07 -9.59
C HIS A 86 6.80 -0.98 -10.12
N ALA A 87 5.85 -1.35 -10.98
CA ALA A 87 4.92 -0.41 -11.57
C ALA A 87 3.54 -1.03 -11.81
N SER A 88 2.51 -0.36 -11.29
CA SER A 88 1.05 -0.56 -11.46
C SER A 88 0.34 -0.38 -10.11
N ASN A 89 -0.97 -0.11 -10.16
CA ASN A 89 -1.88 -0.17 -9.01
C ASN A 89 -1.42 0.67 -7.81
N TYR A 90 -1.17 1.96 -8.01
CA TYR A 90 -0.64 2.86 -7.00
C TYR A 90 -1.70 3.45 -6.06
N SER A 91 -2.97 3.39 -6.44
CA SER A 91 -4.05 4.13 -5.77
C SER A 91 -5.07 3.22 -5.11
N ASP A 92 -5.49 3.59 -3.89
CA ASP A 92 -6.60 2.95 -3.18
C ASP A 92 -7.91 3.00 -4.01
N LEU A 93 -8.07 4.10 -4.76
CA LEU A 93 -9.17 4.32 -5.70
C LEU A 93 -8.70 4.11 -7.15
N PRO A 94 -9.06 2.98 -7.80
CA PRO A 94 -8.55 2.59 -9.11
C PRO A 94 -8.75 3.59 -10.25
N LEU A 95 -9.63 4.58 -10.08
CA LEU A 95 -9.86 5.66 -11.03
C LEU A 95 -8.54 6.30 -11.47
N PHE A 96 -7.64 6.61 -10.53
CA PHE A 96 -6.36 7.24 -10.88
C PHE A 96 -5.47 6.29 -11.66
N ASP A 97 -5.39 5.02 -11.26
CA ASP A 97 -4.65 4.01 -12.01
C ASP A 97 -5.20 3.80 -13.43
N ILE A 98 -6.51 3.93 -13.63
CA ILE A 98 -7.14 3.83 -14.96
C ILE A 98 -6.75 5.05 -15.80
N LEU A 99 -6.85 6.26 -15.23
CA LEU A 99 -6.51 7.51 -15.91
C LEU A 99 -5.04 7.54 -16.34
N PHE A 100 -4.14 7.05 -15.49
CA PHE A 100 -2.70 7.05 -15.74
C PHE A 100 -2.18 5.74 -16.34
N LYS A 101 -3.07 4.83 -16.77
CA LYS A 101 -2.73 3.56 -17.46
C LYS A 101 -1.83 2.62 -16.64
N THR A 102 -1.97 2.65 -15.31
CA THR A 102 -1.27 1.78 -14.35
C THR A 102 -2.19 0.73 -13.74
N PHE A 103 -3.46 0.68 -14.16
CA PHE A 103 -4.47 -0.26 -13.65
C PHE A 103 -4.27 -1.70 -14.13
N ARG A 104 -4.20 -2.65 -13.18
CA ARG A 104 -4.17 -4.10 -13.39
C ARG A 104 -5.17 -4.76 -12.45
N ASN A 105 -6.15 -5.46 -12.99
CA ASN A 105 -7.24 -6.07 -12.21
C ASN A 105 -7.38 -7.57 -12.50
N PRO A 106 -6.44 -8.41 -12.03
CA PRO A 106 -6.44 -9.83 -12.34
C PRO A 106 -7.61 -10.56 -11.66
N SER A 107 -8.06 -11.64 -12.28
CA SER A 107 -9.06 -12.55 -11.68
C SER A 107 -8.46 -13.47 -10.61
N ARG A 108 -7.13 -13.52 -10.49
CA ARG A 108 -6.38 -14.38 -9.57
C ARG A 108 -5.31 -13.58 -8.84
N TYR A 109 -5.02 -14.03 -7.63
CA TYR A 109 -3.98 -13.49 -6.77
C TYR A 109 -2.56 -13.85 -7.27
N VAL A 110 -1.59 -12.95 -7.10
CA VAL A 110 -0.18 -13.21 -7.45
C VAL A 110 0.48 -14.07 -6.38
N LYS A 111 1.19 -15.14 -6.78
CA LYS A 111 1.77 -16.11 -5.83
C LYS A 111 3.04 -15.63 -5.14
N GLU A 112 3.85 -14.81 -5.83
CA GLU A 112 5.15 -14.35 -5.32
C GLU A 112 5.15 -12.83 -5.11
N THR A 113 5.36 -12.40 -3.87
CA THR A 113 5.48 -11.00 -3.47
C THR A 113 6.82 -10.75 -2.78
N GLY A 114 7.18 -9.48 -2.61
CA GLY A 114 8.45 -9.11 -1.99
C GLY A 114 9.60 -9.01 -2.98
N PHE A 115 10.80 -8.66 -2.49
CA PHE A 115 11.98 -8.53 -3.35
C PHE A 115 12.61 -9.89 -3.66
N TYR A 116 13.04 -10.59 -2.62
CA TYR A 116 13.60 -11.93 -2.68
C TYR A 116 13.45 -12.59 -1.31
N HIS A 117 13.67 -13.90 -1.24
CA HIS A 117 13.56 -14.63 0.01
C HIS A 117 14.55 -14.11 1.05
N ARG A 118 14.05 -13.75 2.24
CA ARG A 118 14.75 -13.13 3.38
C ARG A 118 15.02 -11.64 3.26
N ALA A 119 14.51 -10.95 2.24
CA ALA A 119 14.59 -9.49 2.17
C ALA A 119 13.88 -8.84 3.37
N SER A 120 12.77 -9.42 3.82
CA SER A 120 12.02 -8.94 4.99
C SER A 120 12.79 -8.99 6.30
N ALA A 121 13.79 -9.88 6.41
CA ALA A 121 14.63 -10.02 7.60
C ALA A 121 15.70 -8.92 7.72
N ARG A 122 15.95 -8.13 6.67
CA ARG A 122 16.97 -7.06 6.65
C ARG A 122 16.50 -5.75 7.29
N ILE A 123 15.76 -5.84 8.40
CA ILE A 123 15.15 -4.69 9.08
C ILE A 123 16.20 -3.65 9.47
N LYS A 124 17.31 -4.09 10.08
CA LYS A 124 18.40 -3.18 10.49
C LYS A 124 18.96 -2.39 9.31
N ASP A 125 19.17 -3.03 8.17
CA ASP A 125 19.73 -2.36 7.00
C ASP A 125 18.73 -1.36 6.41
N MET A 126 17.44 -1.71 6.34
CA MET A 126 16.39 -0.77 5.91
C MET A 126 16.24 0.42 6.86
N LEU A 127 16.35 0.21 8.18
CA LEU A 127 16.31 1.29 9.17
C LEU A 127 17.55 2.19 9.12
N LEU A 128 18.66 1.69 8.57
CA LEU A 128 19.88 2.45 8.27
C LEU A 128 19.88 2.98 6.83
N PHE A 129 18.72 3.01 6.16
CA PHE A 129 18.53 3.52 4.80
C PHE A 129 19.40 2.85 3.73
N LYS A 130 19.81 1.60 3.96
CA LYS A 130 20.48 0.81 2.91
C LYS A 130 19.44 0.22 1.98
N ASP A 131 19.75 0.27 0.68
CA ASP A 131 18.97 -0.44 -0.33
C ASP A 131 19.09 -1.96 -0.13
N VAL A 132 17.94 -2.64 -0.17
CA VAL A 132 17.80 -4.09 -0.02
C VAL A 132 16.97 -4.70 -1.14
N GLU A 133 16.71 -3.97 -2.23
CA GLU A 133 15.96 -4.47 -3.39
C GLU A 133 16.72 -5.61 -4.09
N LYS A 134 18.04 -5.50 -4.13
CA LYS A 134 18.95 -6.45 -4.78
C LYS A 134 19.92 -7.02 -3.74
N ALA A 135 20.19 -8.32 -3.85
CA ALA A 135 21.06 -9.06 -2.94
C ALA A 135 22.53 -8.64 -3.07
#